data_AF-A0A352J5M8-F1
#
_entry.id   AF-A0A352J5M8-F1
#
_cell.length_a   1.000
_cell.length_b   1.000
_cell.length_c   1.000
_cell.angle_alpha   90.00
_cell.angle_beta   90.00
_cell.angle_gamma   90.00
#
_symmetry.space_group_name_H-M   'P 1'
#
loop_
_entity.id
_entity.type
_entity.pdbx_description
1 polymer ?
#
loop_
_entity_poly.entity_id
_entity_poly.type
_entity_poly.pdbx_seq_one_letter_code
_entity_poly.pdbx_strand_id
1 'polypeptide(L)'
;GAERLRSPESEANYRKEWKEIMDYLYSYPSIGVWVPFNEAWGQFKTQEIVEWTKQYDPSRLVNPASGGNHYHLGDMLDLHNYPHPEMYLYDGQRATVLGEYGGIGWANKEHLWEPDRNWGYVQFNSSNEVTNEYIKYAEQLKQMIRQGFSAAVYTQTTDVEVEVNGLMTYDRAVVKIDEGRVRKVNQEICHILND
;
A
#
# COMPACT_ATOMS: atom_id res chain seq x y z
N GLY A 1 -12.49 13.96 -1.36
CA GLY A 1 -13.60 13.78 -0.41
C GLY A 1 -13.52 14.81 0.71
N ALA A 2 -14.62 15.05 1.41
CA ALA A 2 -14.62 15.93 2.58
C ALA A 2 -14.09 15.18 3.80
N GLU A 3 -13.29 15.84 4.63
CA GLU A 3 -12.91 15.32 5.94
C GLU A 3 -14.12 15.14 6.84
N ARG A 4 -14.04 14.18 7.76
CA ARG A 4 -15.10 13.92 8.74
C ARG A 4 -15.07 14.97 9.85
N LEU A 5 -16.23 15.51 10.18
CA LEU A 5 -16.44 16.19 11.46
C LEU A 5 -16.58 15.12 12.55
N ARG A 6 -15.68 15.15 13.54
CA ARG A 6 -15.63 14.17 14.63
C ARG A 6 -16.08 14.80 15.95
N SER A 7 -16.62 13.99 16.84
CA SER A 7 -16.88 14.44 18.22
C SER A 7 -15.53 14.63 18.95
N PRO A 8 -15.46 15.51 19.97
CA PRO A 8 -14.25 15.68 20.76
C PRO A 8 -13.71 14.36 21.36
N GLU A 9 -14.62 13.46 21.76
CA GLU A 9 -14.27 12.13 22.26
C GLU A 9 -13.63 11.27 21.17
N SER A 10 -14.18 11.25 19.95
CA SER A 10 -13.61 10.50 18.82
C SER A 10 -12.24 11.04 18.42
N GLU A 11 -12.04 12.36 18.44
CA GLU A 11 -10.72 12.96 18.18
C GLU A 11 -9.71 12.60 19.27
N ALA A 12 -10.13 12.65 20.54
CA ALA A 12 -9.29 12.31 21.68
C ALA A 12 -8.85 10.83 21.66
N ASN A 13 -9.77 9.91 21.33
CA ASN A 13 -9.47 8.49 21.22
C ASN A 13 -8.44 8.23 20.11
N TYR A 14 -8.64 8.80 18.91
CA TYR A 14 -7.68 8.67 17.81
C TYR A 14 -6.29 9.19 18.21
N ARG A 15 -6.21 10.39 18.80
CA ARG A 15 -4.92 10.98 19.21
C ARG A 15 -4.23 10.14 20.28
N LYS A 16 -4.99 9.61 21.23
CA LYS A 16 -4.45 8.72 22.25
C LYS A 16 -3.87 7.45 21.61
N GLU A 17 -4.66 6.74 20.81
CA GLU A 17 -4.26 5.48 20.17
C GLU A 17 -3.09 5.69 19.19
N TRP A 18 -3.12 6.77 18.40
CA TRP A 18 -2.03 7.10 17.48
C TRP A 18 -0.71 7.39 18.20
N LYS A 19 -0.78 8.13 19.32
CA LYS A 19 0.38 8.34 20.19
C LYS A 19 0.90 7.03 20.77
N GLU A 20 0.00 6.18 21.27
CA GLU A 20 0.35 4.88 21.85
C GLU A 20 1.04 3.97 20.82
N ILE A 21 0.58 3.98 19.56
CA ILE A 21 1.25 3.28 18.44
C ILE A 21 2.67 3.81 18.24
N MET A 22 2.84 5.13 18.13
CA MET A 22 4.16 5.74 17.93
C MET A 22 5.10 5.46 19.11
N ASP A 23 4.61 5.56 20.35
CA ASP A 23 5.39 5.27 21.56
C ASP A 23 5.84 3.82 21.60
N TYR A 24 4.93 2.89 21.32
CA TYR A 24 5.22 1.46 21.31
C TYR A 24 6.27 1.11 20.26
N LEU A 25 6.20 1.75 19.09
CA LEU A 25 7.06 1.45 17.94
C LEU A 25 8.31 2.35 17.85
N TYR A 26 8.49 3.31 18.77
CA TYR A 26 9.58 4.30 18.73
C TYR A 26 10.97 3.67 18.63
N SER A 27 11.19 2.57 19.35
CA SER A 27 12.51 1.90 19.41
C SER A 27 12.78 0.95 18.24
N TYR A 28 11.92 0.91 17.22
CA TYR A 28 12.05 0.02 16.06
C TYR A 28 12.50 0.82 14.83
N PRO A 29 13.81 0.83 14.49
CA PRO A 29 14.33 1.57 13.34
C PRO A 29 13.89 0.98 11.99
N SER A 30 13.34 -0.24 11.97
CA SER A 30 12.75 -0.84 10.78
C SER A 30 11.43 -0.18 10.36
N ILE A 31 10.80 0.61 11.24
CA ILE A 31 9.65 1.43 10.90
C ILE A 31 10.16 2.80 10.43
N GLY A 32 10.02 3.08 9.14
CA GLY A 32 10.56 4.31 8.52
C GLY A 32 9.53 5.41 8.25
N VAL A 33 8.24 5.08 8.24
CA VAL A 33 7.16 5.98 7.81
C VAL A 33 5.94 5.81 8.71
N TRP A 34 5.36 6.93 9.12
CA TRP A 34 4.06 7.00 9.77
C TRP A 34 2.96 7.29 8.75
N VAL A 35 1.87 6.53 8.78
CA VAL A 35 0.71 6.68 7.90
C VAL A 35 -0.55 6.90 8.76
N PRO A 36 -0.96 8.15 9.04
CA PRO A 36 -2.09 8.41 9.93
C PRO A 36 -3.45 8.01 9.34
N PHE A 37 -3.59 8.02 8.01
CA PHE A 37 -4.85 7.78 7.30
C PHE A 37 -4.67 6.94 6.03
N ASN A 38 -5.70 6.15 5.71
CA ASN A 38 -5.79 5.34 4.50
C ASN A 38 -7.11 5.62 3.77
N GLU A 39 -7.09 5.87 2.46
CA GLU A 39 -8.23 6.04 1.55
C GLU A 39 -9.33 7.01 2.02
N ALA A 40 -8.95 8.01 2.82
CA ALA A 40 -9.86 8.91 3.52
C ALA A 40 -10.80 8.25 4.54
N TRP A 41 -10.54 7.00 4.92
CA TRP A 41 -11.31 6.25 5.91
C TRP A 41 -11.17 6.90 7.26
N GLY A 42 -12.24 7.58 7.66
CA GLY A 42 -12.29 8.27 8.93
C GLY A 42 -11.38 9.49 9.07
N GLN A 43 -10.74 9.92 7.97
CA GLN A 43 -9.82 11.06 7.89
C GLN A 43 -10.47 12.35 8.40
N PHE A 44 -9.74 13.08 9.25
CA PHE A 44 -10.16 14.34 9.85
C PHE A 44 -8.94 15.18 10.21
N LYS A 45 -9.04 16.51 10.11
CA LYS A 45 -7.98 17.45 10.55
C LYS A 45 -6.58 17.01 10.09
N THR A 46 -6.45 16.61 8.82
CA THR A 46 -5.24 15.94 8.30
C THR A 46 -4.00 16.75 8.55
N GLN A 47 -4.06 18.06 8.28
CA GLN A 47 -2.94 18.95 8.51
C GLN A 47 -2.50 18.95 9.98
N GLU A 48 -3.44 19.13 10.92
CA GLU A 48 -3.15 19.14 12.36
C GLU A 48 -2.55 17.80 12.83
N ILE A 49 -3.07 16.67 12.33
CA ILE A 49 -2.59 15.34 12.72
C ILE A 49 -1.21 15.05 12.15
N VAL A 50 -0.95 15.40 10.90
CA VAL A 50 0.35 15.18 10.25
C VAL A 50 1.41 16.08 10.86
N GLU A 51 1.12 17.36 11.07
CA GLU A 51 2.05 18.28 11.74
C GLU A 51 2.35 17.80 13.17
N TRP A 52 1.34 17.38 13.92
CA TRP A 52 1.53 16.81 15.25
C TRP A 52 2.36 15.52 15.22
N THR A 53 2.11 14.62 14.26
CA THR A 53 2.89 13.38 14.08
C THR A 53 4.37 13.70 13.84
N LYS A 54 4.67 14.63 12.93
CA LYS A 54 6.06 15.07 12.65
C LYS A 54 6.73 15.73 13.84
N GLN A 55 5.98 16.51 14.62
CA GLN A 55 6.50 17.15 15.83
C GLN A 55 6.77 16.13 16.93
N TYR A 56 5.90 15.14 17.07
CA TYR A 56 5.99 14.12 18.10
C TYR A 56 7.15 13.14 17.85
N ASP A 57 7.29 12.66 16.61
CA ASP A 57 8.42 11.84 16.18
C ASP A 57 9.06 12.39 14.89
N PRO A 58 10.06 13.28 15.01
CA PRO A 58 10.75 13.85 13.85
C PRO A 58 11.76 12.89 13.21
N SER A 59 11.94 11.67 13.76
CA SER A 59 12.93 10.71 13.25
C SER A 59 12.45 9.89 12.05
N ARG A 60 11.16 9.98 11.71
CA ARG A 60 10.50 9.20 10.64
C ARG A 60 9.74 10.12 9.69
N LEU A 61 9.57 9.66 8.45
CA LEU A 61 8.76 10.37 7.45
C LEU A 61 7.27 10.22 7.77
N VAL A 62 6.44 11.14 7.29
CA VAL A 62 4.98 11.04 7.41
C VAL A 62 4.32 11.03 6.03
N ASN A 63 3.66 9.92 5.72
CA ASN A 63 2.74 9.81 4.59
C ASN A 63 1.34 10.24 5.10
N PRO A 64 0.81 11.38 4.65
CA PRO A 64 -0.33 12.01 5.31
C PRO A 64 -1.64 11.23 5.18
N ALA A 65 -1.90 10.66 4.01
CA ALA A 65 -3.14 9.94 3.70
C ALA A 65 -2.91 9.04 2.47
N SER A 66 -2.57 7.78 2.72
CA SER A 66 -2.34 6.76 1.68
C SER A 66 -3.58 6.58 0.83
N GLY A 67 -3.51 6.76 -0.50
CA GLY A 67 -4.66 6.59 -1.41
C GLY A 67 -5.87 7.51 -1.16
N GLY A 68 -5.73 8.50 -0.28
CA GLY A 68 -6.85 9.26 0.28
C GLY A 68 -6.95 10.70 -0.23
N ASN A 69 -7.59 11.57 0.56
CA ASN A 69 -7.62 12.99 0.23
C ASN A 69 -6.19 13.56 0.36
N HIS A 70 -5.59 13.92 -0.77
CA HIS A 70 -4.24 14.45 -0.80
C HIS A 70 -4.19 15.91 -0.37
N TYR A 71 -3.17 16.23 0.41
CA TYR A 71 -2.81 17.59 0.82
C TYR A 71 -1.32 17.79 0.55
N HIS A 72 -0.88 19.02 0.24
CA HIS A 72 0.53 19.36 0.06
C HIS A 72 1.24 19.54 1.40
N LEU A 73 1.34 18.45 2.17
CA LEU A 73 1.96 18.39 3.50
C LEU A 73 2.54 16.99 3.75
N GLY A 74 3.30 16.81 4.83
CA GLY A 74 4.04 15.56 5.05
C GLY A 74 5.16 15.37 4.02
N ASP A 75 5.61 14.13 3.85
CA ASP A 75 6.81 13.80 3.07
C ASP A 75 6.50 13.04 1.77
N MET A 76 5.26 12.57 1.61
CA MET A 76 4.85 11.71 0.49
C MET A 76 3.52 12.15 -0.11
N LEU A 77 3.40 12.00 -1.43
CA LEU A 77 2.13 11.88 -2.14
C LEU A 77 1.94 10.40 -2.44
N ASP A 78 0.91 9.80 -1.87
CA ASP A 78 0.64 8.36 -1.98
C ASP A 78 -0.66 8.09 -2.73
N LEU A 79 -0.56 7.40 -3.87
CA LEU A 79 -1.67 7.02 -4.75
C LEU A 79 -2.01 5.54 -4.57
N HIS A 80 -3.29 5.20 -4.71
CA HIS A 80 -3.73 3.82 -4.89
C HIS A 80 -4.33 3.68 -6.28
N ASN A 81 -3.93 2.65 -7.03
CA ASN A 81 -4.56 2.34 -8.29
C ASN A 81 -4.63 0.83 -8.51
N TYR A 82 -5.85 0.35 -8.74
CA TYR A 82 -6.10 -1.07 -8.97
C TYR A 82 -6.75 -1.29 -10.34
N PRO A 83 -6.43 -2.39 -11.03
CA PRO A 83 -5.42 -3.38 -10.62
C PRO A 83 -3.99 -2.97 -11.01
N HIS A 84 -3.84 -2.23 -12.10
CA HIS A 84 -2.55 -1.90 -12.66
C HIS A 84 -1.97 -0.63 -12.03
N PRO A 85 -0.64 -0.50 -11.94
CA PRO A 85 -0.01 0.73 -11.49
C PRO A 85 -0.33 1.89 -12.42
N GLU A 86 -0.54 3.09 -11.86
CA GLU A 86 -0.78 4.32 -12.62
C GLU A 86 -0.30 5.55 -11.84
N MET A 87 0.30 6.52 -12.55
CA MET A 87 0.64 7.84 -12.02
C MET A 87 -0.34 8.88 -12.55
N TYR A 88 -1.43 9.14 -11.84
CA TYR A 88 -2.41 10.16 -12.24
C TYR A 88 -2.22 11.51 -11.54
N LEU A 89 -1.33 11.57 -10.54
CA LEU A 89 -0.92 12.78 -9.82
C LEU A 89 0.59 12.73 -9.58
N TYR A 90 1.22 13.90 -9.53
CA TYR A 90 2.65 14.04 -9.29
C TYR A 90 2.92 15.24 -8.38
N ASP A 91 3.85 15.06 -7.44
CA ASP A 91 4.36 16.14 -6.61
C ASP A 91 5.88 16.22 -6.76
N GLY A 92 6.37 17.35 -7.28
CA GLY A 92 7.81 17.56 -7.50
C GLY A 92 8.60 17.92 -6.24
N GLN A 93 7.95 18.11 -5.09
CA GLN A 93 8.58 18.47 -3.82
C GLN A 93 8.60 17.31 -2.81
N ARG A 94 7.78 16.29 -3.02
CA ARG A 94 7.60 15.14 -2.11
C ARG A 94 7.78 13.84 -2.86
N ALA A 95 8.11 12.75 -2.16
CA ALA A 95 8.17 11.44 -2.80
C ALA A 95 6.78 11.06 -3.33
N THR A 96 6.66 10.78 -4.63
CA THR A 96 5.44 10.23 -5.22
C THR A 96 5.51 8.70 -5.13
N VAL A 97 4.56 8.08 -4.44
CA VAL A 97 4.53 6.63 -4.15
C VAL A 97 3.18 6.03 -4.52
N LEU A 98 3.19 4.76 -4.93
CA LEU A 98 1.99 3.98 -5.21
C LEU A 98 1.80 3.03 -4.03
N GLY A 99 1.13 3.50 -2.97
CA GLY A 99 1.01 2.77 -1.70
C GLY A 99 0.15 1.53 -1.80
N GLU A 100 -0.68 1.41 -2.83
CA GLU A 100 -1.37 0.17 -3.15
C GLU A 100 -1.61 0.02 -4.66
N TYR A 101 -1.30 -1.17 -5.17
CA TYR A 101 -1.69 -1.66 -6.48
C TYR A 101 -1.74 -3.19 -6.50
N GLY A 102 -2.27 -3.79 -7.56
CA GLY A 102 -2.28 -5.24 -7.72
C GLY A 102 -3.69 -5.78 -7.85
N GLY A 103 -4.14 -6.60 -6.90
CA GLY A 103 -5.48 -7.17 -7.01
C GLY A 103 -5.58 -8.35 -7.99
N ILE A 104 -4.46 -9.06 -8.21
CA ILE A 104 -4.39 -10.22 -9.10
C ILE A 104 -5.01 -11.45 -8.40
N GLY A 105 -6.26 -11.73 -8.73
CA GLY A 105 -7.06 -12.80 -8.13
C GLY A 105 -6.81 -14.18 -8.72
N TRP A 106 -6.71 -15.18 -7.85
CA TRP A 106 -6.83 -16.60 -8.21
C TRP A 106 -7.46 -17.38 -7.06
N ALA A 107 -8.69 -17.85 -7.27
CA ALA A 107 -9.42 -18.67 -6.30
C ALA A 107 -8.91 -20.12 -6.33
N ASN A 108 -7.90 -20.43 -5.52
CA ASN A 108 -7.44 -21.81 -5.36
C ASN A 108 -8.44 -22.60 -4.51
N LYS A 109 -9.27 -23.43 -5.17
CA LYS A 109 -10.41 -24.15 -4.58
C LYS A 109 -10.09 -24.98 -3.33
N GLU A 110 -8.86 -25.45 -3.17
CA GLU A 110 -8.46 -26.27 -2.03
C GLU A 110 -8.12 -25.43 -0.79
N HIS A 111 -7.89 -24.13 -0.96
CA HIS A 111 -7.37 -23.23 0.07
C HIS A 111 -8.19 -21.94 0.23
N LEU A 112 -9.50 -22.02 0.00
CA LEU A 112 -10.44 -20.89 0.17
C LEU A 112 -10.96 -20.82 1.61
N TRP A 113 -11.21 -19.60 2.08
CA TRP A 113 -12.02 -19.37 3.29
C TRP A 113 -13.50 -19.64 3.01
N GLU A 114 -14.03 -19.08 1.92
CA GLU A 114 -15.42 -19.22 1.49
C GLU A 114 -15.46 -19.75 0.04
N PRO A 115 -15.92 -20.99 -0.19
CA PRO A 115 -15.92 -21.60 -1.51
C PRO A 115 -16.75 -20.83 -2.56
N ASP A 116 -17.88 -20.25 -2.16
CA ASP A 116 -18.91 -19.76 -3.10
C ASP A 116 -18.88 -18.25 -3.33
N ARG A 117 -18.02 -17.51 -2.61
CA ARG A 117 -17.95 -16.05 -2.69
C ARG A 117 -16.50 -15.58 -2.67
N ASN A 118 -15.91 -15.41 -3.85
CA ASN A 118 -14.53 -14.94 -4.02
C ASN A 118 -14.44 -13.81 -5.04
N TRP A 119 -13.53 -12.85 -4.79
CA TRP A 119 -13.28 -11.75 -5.71
C TRP A 119 -11.81 -11.33 -5.74
N GLY A 120 -11.45 -10.68 -6.85
CA GLY A 120 -10.19 -10.02 -7.13
C GLY A 120 -10.40 -9.05 -8.29
N TYR A 121 -9.53 -8.05 -8.45
CA TYR A 121 -9.70 -7.01 -9.46
C TYR A 121 -9.51 -7.54 -10.89
N VAL A 122 -8.65 -8.54 -11.04
CA VAL A 122 -8.54 -9.41 -12.22
C VAL A 122 -8.53 -10.86 -11.76
N GLN A 123 -9.07 -11.79 -12.54
CA GLN A 123 -9.20 -13.20 -12.12
C GLN A 123 -8.50 -14.14 -13.11
N PHE A 124 -7.67 -15.01 -12.56
CA PHE A 124 -6.92 -16.04 -13.26
C PHE A 124 -7.11 -17.40 -12.57
N ASN A 125 -6.66 -18.46 -13.23
CA ASN A 125 -6.89 -19.84 -12.78
C ASN A 125 -5.60 -20.63 -12.54
N SER A 126 -4.44 -19.99 -12.65
CA SER A 126 -3.16 -20.67 -12.50
C SER A 126 -2.04 -19.76 -12.00
N SER A 127 -1.03 -20.40 -11.39
CA SER A 127 0.19 -19.73 -10.92
C SER A 127 0.95 -19.00 -12.03
N ASN A 128 0.98 -19.59 -13.24
CA ASN A 128 1.67 -18.96 -14.37
C ASN A 128 0.96 -17.67 -14.83
N GLU A 129 -0.38 -17.66 -14.89
CA GLU A 129 -1.15 -16.49 -15.28
C GLU A 129 -1.01 -15.34 -14.27
N VAL A 130 -1.15 -15.62 -12.97
CA VAL A 130 -0.97 -14.59 -11.94
C VAL A 130 0.47 -14.04 -11.93
N THR A 131 1.46 -14.91 -12.15
CA THR A 131 2.87 -14.49 -12.28
C THR A 131 3.08 -13.60 -13.51
N ASN A 132 2.49 -13.95 -14.65
CA ASN A 132 2.59 -13.15 -15.87
C ASN A 132 1.99 -11.76 -15.69
N GLU A 133 0.84 -11.65 -15.03
CA GLU A 133 0.20 -10.36 -14.76
C GLU A 133 1.02 -9.53 -13.75
N TYR A 134 1.60 -10.16 -12.72
CA TYR A 134 2.51 -9.47 -11.80
C TYR A 134 3.71 -8.86 -12.54
N ILE A 135 4.37 -9.65 -13.40
CA ILE A 135 5.52 -9.19 -14.19
C ILE A 135 5.10 -8.06 -15.12
N LYS A 136 3.92 -8.13 -15.74
CA LYS A 136 3.39 -7.04 -16.57
C LYS A 136 3.26 -5.74 -15.77
N TYR A 137 2.74 -5.78 -14.54
CA TYR A 137 2.68 -4.60 -13.67
C TYR A 137 4.08 -4.11 -13.27
N ALA A 138 5.00 -5.02 -12.99
CA ALA A 138 6.39 -4.69 -12.70
C ALA A 138 7.08 -3.98 -13.89
N GLU A 139 6.84 -4.41 -15.13
CA GLU A 139 7.34 -3.72 -16.34
C GLU A 139 6.74 -2.31 -16.50
N GLN A 140 5.46 -2.12 -16.13
CA GLN A 140 4.85 -0.80 -16.10
C GLN A 140 5.53 0.10 -15.05
N LEU A 141 5.78 -0.41 -13.84
CA LEU A 141 6.49 0.33 -12.79
C LEU A 141 7.88 0.79 -13.26
N LYS A 142 8.63 -0.07 -13.94
CA LYS A 142 9.96 0.29 -14.49
C LYS A 142 9.91 1.54 -15.37
N GLN A 143 8.86 1.70 -16.18
CA GLN A 143 8.68 2.87 -17.03
C GLN A 143 8.41 4.15 -16.21
N MET A 144 7.69 4.03 -15.10
CA MET A 144 7.29 5.18 -14.30
C MET A 144 8.37 5.65 -13.32
N ILE A 145 9.33 4.80 -12.94
CA ILE A 145 10.47 5.20 -12.09
C ILE A 145 11.23 6.38 -12.72
N ARG A 146 11.43 6.34 -14.04
CA ARG A 146 12.08 7.43 -14.79
C ARG A 146 11.23 8.72 -14.86
N GLN A 147 9.95 8.65 -14.48
CA GLN A 147 9.01 9.77 -14.43
C GLN A 147 8.85 10.36 -13.01
N GLY A 148 9.56 9.80 -12.02
CA GLY A 148 9.58 10.33 -10.65
C GLY A 148 8.86 9.48 -9.61
N PHE A 149 8.36 8.29 -9.96
CA PHE A 149 7.84 7.34 -8.96
C PHE A 149 8.99 6.86 -8.06
N SER A 150 8.81 6.99 -6.75
CA SER A 150 9.83 6.70 -5.75
C SER A 150 9.65 5.34 -5.07
N ALA A 151 8.42 4.83 -5.01
CA ALA A 151 8.10 3.52 -4.43
C ALA A 151 6.76 2.98 -4.94
N ALA A 152 6.56 1.67 -4.82
CA ALA A 152 5.28 1.00 -5.05
C ALA A 152 5.12 -0.18 -4.10
N VAL A 153 3.90 -0.43 -3.62
CA VAL A 153 3.56 -1.50 -2.68
C VAL A 153 2.45 -2.36 -3.29
N TYR A 154 2.75 -3.64 -3.51
CA TYR A 154 1.79 -4.60 -4.03
C TYR A 154 0.86 -5.09 -2.91
N THR A 155 -0.44 -4.98 -3.12
CA THR A 155 -1.48 -5.49 -2.24
C THR A 155 -2.04 -6.79 -2.82
N GLN A 156 -1.95 -7.95 -2.14
CA GLN A 156 -1.52 -8.21 -0.75
C GLN A 156 -0.72 -9.51 -0.59
N THR A 157 -0.15 -9.76 0.60
CA THR A 157 0.67 -10.94 0.88
C THR A 157 -0.12 -12.26 0.88
N THR A 158 -1.32 -12.27 1.47
CA THR A 158 -2.16 -13.47 1.62
C THR A 158 -3.58 -13.18 1.21
N ASP A 159 -4.32 -14.18 0.74
CA ASP A 159 -5.77 -14.05 0.59
C ASP A 159 -6.42 -13.73 1.95
N VAL A 160 -7.42 -12.85 1.95
CA VAL A 160 -8.14 -12.41 3.16
C VAL A 160 -9.63 -12.65 2.95
N GLU A 161 -10.16 -13.65 3.67
CA GLU A 161 -11.56 -14.08 3.58
C GLU A 161 -11.98 -14.31 2.12
N VAL A 162 -12.84 -13.44 1.58
CA VAL A 162 -13.38 -13.53 0.20
C VAL A 162 -12.51 -12.84 -0.84
N GLU A 163 -11.47 -12.11 -0.43
CA GLU A 163 -10.54 -11.42 -1.32
C GLU A 163 -9.34 -12.33 -1.63
N VAL A 164 -9.28 -12.85 -2.86
CA VAL A 164 -8.37 -13.93 -3.27
C VAL A 164 -7.22 -13.43 -4.16
N ASN A 165 -6.73 -12.22 -3.90
CA ASN A 165 -5.68 -11.54 -4.65
C ASN A 165 -4.29 -11.55 -3.97
N GLY A 166 -4.14 -12.35 -2.92
CA GLY A 166 -2.89 -12.52 -2.19
C GLY A 166 -1.83 -13.26 -3.00
N LEU A 167 -0.55 -13.00 -2.69
CA LEU A 167 0.58 -13.78 -3.18
C LEU A 167 0.59 -15.22 -2.63
N MET A 168 -0.10 -15.46 -1.51
CA MET A 168 -0.28 -16.77 -0.88
C MET A 168 -1.77 -17.04 -0.62
N THR A 169 -2.13 -18.31 -0.51
CA THR A 169 -3.50 -18.72 -0.14
C THR A 169 -3.88 -18.28 1.27
N TYR A 170 -5.17 -18.36 1.60
CA TYR A 170 -5.74 -17.91 2.88
C TYR A 170 -5.06 -18.57 4.09
N ASP A 171 -4.83 -19.88 3.99
CA ASP A 171 -4.15 -20.71 4.99
C ASP A 171 -2.62 -20.62 4.94
N ARG A 172 -2.06 -19.82 4.02
CA ARG A 172 -0.61 -19.66 3.77
C ARG A 172 0.09 -20.95 3.34
N ALA A 173 -0.66 -21.97 2.90
CA ALA A 173 -0.09 -23.26 2.50
C ALA A 173 0.55 -23.22 1.11
N VAL A 174 0.04 -22.37 0.20
CA VAL A 174 0.49 -22.31 -1.19
C VAL A 174 0.88 -20.88 -1.57
N VAL A 175 2.10 -20.73 -2.09
CA VAL A 175 2.52 -19.51 -2.78
C VAL A 175 1.95 -19.56 -4.20
N LYS A 176 1.18 -18.54 -4.57
CA LYS A 176 0.39 -18.49 -5.81
C LYS A 176 1.22 -18.04 -7.01
N ILE A 177 2.35 -17.37 -6.78
CA ILE A 177 3.27 -16.86 -7.81
C ILE A 177 4.53 -17.73 -7.93
N ASP A 178 5.22 -17.63 -9.06
CA ASP A 178 6.61 -18.08 -9.18
C ASP A 178 7.55 -17.08 -8.49
N GLU A 179 8.02 -17.45 -7.30
CA GLU A 179 8.91 -16.62 -6.48
C GLU A 179 10.20 -16.23 -7.19
N GLY A 180 10.76 -17.13 -8.01
CA GLY A 180 12.01 -16.87 -8.72
C GLY A 180 11.85 -15.77 -9.77
N ARG A 181 10.77 -15.82 -10.53
CA ARG A 181 10.44 -14.81 -11.55
C ARG A 181 10.08 -13.47 -10.92
N VAL A 182 9.29 -13.48 -9.85
CA VAL A 182 8.91 -12.26 -9.12
C VAL A 182 10.11 -11.62 -8.43
N ARG A 183 10.97 -12.41 -7.78
CA ARG A 183 12.22 -11.91 -7.20
C ARG A 183 13.10 -11.25 -8.25
N LYS A 184 13.25 -11.87 -9.42
CA LYS A 184 14.07 -11.32 -10.51
C LYS A 184 13.57 -9.93 -10.93
N VAL A 185 12.27 -9.79 -11.22
CA VAL A 185 11.73 -8.50 -11.70
C VAL A 185 11.76 -7.42 -10.61
N ASN A 186 11.57 -7.78 -9.34
CA ASN A 186 11.69 -6.85 -8.22
C ASN A 186 13.14 -6.36 -8.03
N GLN A 187 14.13 -7.24 -8.18
CA GLN A 187 15.54 -6.84 -8.18
C GLN A 187 15.86 -5.88 -9.33
N GLU A 188 15.34 -6.16 -10.53
CA GLU A 188 15.49 -5.26 -11.68
C GLU A 188 14.87 -3.88 -11.41
N ILE A 189 13.70 -3.81 -10.76
CA ILE A 189 13.08 -2.56 -10.31
C ILE A 189 14.00 -1.81 -9.33
N CYS A 190 14.46 -2.48 -8.27
CA CYS A 190 15.28 -1.85 -7.23
C CYS A 190 16.64 -1.36 -7.77
N HIS A 191 17.14 -1.94 -8.86
CA HIS A 191 18.43 -1.60 -9.44
C HIS A 191 18.33 -0.78 -10.74
N ILE A 192 17.14 -0.37 -11.17
CA ILE A 192 16.95 0.29 -12.48
C ILE A 192 17.68 1.63 -12.64
N LEU A 193 18.01 2.27 -11.52
CA LEU A 193 18.76 3.54 -11.46
C LEU A 193 20.22 3.35 -11.06
N ASN A 194 20.65 2.10 -10.82
CA ASN A 194 22.06 1.79 -10.62
C ASN A 194 22.68 1.70 -12.01
N ASP A 195 23.38 2.76 -12.42
CA ASP A 195 24.21 2.73 -13.64
C ASP A 195 25.29 1.65 -13.56
#